data_AF-A0A9N9LRV6-F1
#
_entry.id   AF-A0A9N9LRV6-F1
#
_cell.length_a   1.000
_cell.length_b   1.000
_cell.length_c   1.000
_cell.angle_alpha   90.00
_cell.angle_beta   90.00
_cell.angle_gamma   90.00
#
_symmetry.space_group_name_H-M   'P 1'
#
loop_
_entity.id
_entity.type
_entity.pdbx_description
1 polymer ?
#
loop_
_entity_poly.entity_id
_entity_poly.type
_entity_poly.pdbx_seq_one_letter_code
_entity_poly.pdbx_strand_id
1 'polypeptide(L)'
;MDTRTSSFSTFFERVPPRPHTTPPKSTPTPSKPRPQMDTRTSSFSTFFERVADLTVNARNNKYEDPANTLRSLVLQQKELESQTRELEKRYAEAVEESQLTYRAYLAAGRGHSRQAAMVFNEAWRAKERLRRQIVRHGALLEGVRVDIAVLRERRE
;
A
#
# COMPACT_ATOMS: atom_id res chain seq x y z
N MET A 1 45.66 44.60 33.93
CA MET A 1 44.77 45.07 35.00
C MET A 1 43.85 46.13 34.40
N ASP A 2 42.57 46.03 34.77
CA ASP A 2 41.52 47.06 34.71
C ASP A 2 40.72 47.29 33.41
N THR A 3 39.60 46.55 33.37
CA THR A 3 38.22 46.96 33.05
C THR A 3 38.01 48.39 32.53
N ARG A 4 37.54 48.50 31.28
CA ARG A 4 36.78 49.65 30.79
C ARG A 4 35.28 49.38 30.85
N THR A 5 34.69 49.95 31.88
CA THR A 5 33.28 50.26 32.09
C THR A 5 32.81 51.35 31.12
N SER A 6 31.48 51.44 30.97
CA SER A 6 30.68 52.59 30.53
C SER A 6 30.16 52.50 29.10
N SER A 7 28.90 52.81 28.78
CA SER A 7 27.62 52.92 29.49
C SER A 7 26.61 53.05 28.35
N PHE A 8 25.55 52.23 28.29
CA PHE A 8 24.44 52.50 27.36
C PHE A 8 23.23 52.96 28.15
N SER A 9 22.75 54.14 27.77
CA SER A 9 21.76 54.93 28.47
C SER A 9 20.36 54.32 28.39
N THR A 10 19.67 54.45 29.51
CA THR A 10 18.30 54.08 29.83
C THR A 10 17.27 54.86 28.98
N PHE A 11 16.31 54.15 28.39
CA PHE A 11 15.00 54.68 28.05
C PHE A 11 13.96 53.84 28.81
N PHE A 12 13.51 54.37 29.95
CA PHE A 12 12.36 53.85 30.68
C PHE A 12 11.13 54.62 30.19
N GLU A 13 10.21 53.94 29.51
CA GLU A 13 8.83 54.40 29.41
C GLU A 13 7.89 53.30 29.91
N ARG A 14 7.07 53.68 30.89
CA ARG A 14 6.18 52.84 31.68
C ARG A 14 5.08 52.24 30.80
N VAL A 15 4.98 50.91 30.76
CA VAL A 15 3.80 50.21 30.23
C VAL A 15 2.95 49.68 31.40
N PRO A 16 1.65 49.98 31.47
CA PRO A 16 0.76 49.53 32.55
C PRO A 16 0.46 48.01 32.45
N PRO A 17 0.12 47.34 33.56
CA PRO A 17 -0.10 45.89 33.58
C PRO A 17 -1.38 45.51 32.81
N ARG A 18 -1.26 44.56 31.88
CA ARG A 18 -2.42 44.00 31.17
C ARG A 18 -3.25 43.08 32.10
N PRO A 19 -4.58 43.10 31.98
CA PRO A 19 -5.48 42.26 32.77
C PRO A 19 -5.36 40.77 32.39
N HIS A 20 -5.49 39.89 33.38
CA HIS A 20 -5.58 38.45 33.23
C HIS A 20 -6.85 38.08 32.45
N THR A 21 -6.70 37.62 31.20
CA THR A 21 -7.76 36.94 30.45
C THR A 21 -7.50 35.44 30.46
N THR A 22 -8.48 34.68 30.97
CA THR A 22 -8.60 33.23 30.88
C THR A 22 -8.43 32.73 29.43
N PRO A 23 -7.89 31.52 29.21
CA PRO A 23 -7.70 31.00 27.86
C PRO A 23 -9.05 30.71 27.19
N PRO A 24 -9.24 31.05 25.90
CA PRO A 24 -10.44 30.71 25.18
C PRO A 24 -10.53 29.20 24.96
N LYS A 25 -11.73 28.67 25.19
CA LYS A 25 -12.15 27.29 24.91
C LYS A 25 -11.86 26.97 23.43
N SER A 26 -10.91 26.07 23.19
CA SER A 26 -10.52 25.61 21.86
C SER A 26 -11.72 24.98 21.14
N THR A 27 -12.18 25.65 20.09
CA THR A 27 -13.04 25.08 19.05
C THR A 27 -12.30 23.94 18.34
N PRO A 28 -12.93 22.80 18.09
CA PRO A 28 -12.30 21.73 17.34
C PRO A 28 -12.19 22.14 15.87
N THR A 29 -10.96 22.39 15.41
CA THR A 29 -10.62 22.41 13.98
C THR A 29 -11.11 21.12 13.31
N PRO A 30 -11.67 21.17 12.09
CA PRO A 30 -11.99 19.96 11.35
C PRO A 30 -10.67 19.23 11.07
N SER A 31 -10.50 18.09 11.72
CA SER A 31 -9.41 17.16 11.48
C SER A 31 -9.41 16.83 10.00
N LYS A 32 -8.29 17.15 9.34
CA LYS A 32 -7.89 16.55 8.06
C LYS A 32 -8.34 15.09 8.05
N PRO A 33 -9.07 14.59 7.04
CA PRO A 33 -9.38 13.17 7.00
C PRO A 33 -8.05 12.42 7.04
N ARG A 34 -7.85 11.68 8.14
CA ARG A 34 -6.81 10.67 8.26
C ARG A 34 -6.94 9.80 7.01
N PRO A 35 -5.86 9.50 6.27
CA PRO A 35 -5.98 8.54 5.18
C PRO A 35 -6.60 7.29 5.77
N GLN A 36 -7.85 7.02 5.38
CA GLN A 36 -8.50 5.76 5.70
C GLN A 36 -7.55 4.71 5.16
N MET A 37 -6.93 3.96 6.06
CA MET A 37 -6.11 2.84 5.67
C MET A 37 -7.06 1.89 4.96
N ASP A 38 -7.00 1.85 3.64
CA ASP A 38 -7.88 1.05 2.79
C ASP A 38 -7.88 -0.38 3.34
N THR A 39 -8.99 -0.77 3.96
CA THR A 39 -9.19 -2.10 4.55
C THR A 39 -9.11 -3.21 3.50
N ARG A 40 -9.20 -2.86 2.21
CA ARG A 40 -8.89 -3.73 1.07
C ARG A 40 -7.44 -4.17 1.00
N THR A 41 -6.50 -3.36 1.49
CA THR A 41 -5.07 -3.73 1.55
C THR A 41 -4.81 -4.71 2.70
N SER A 42 -5.58 -4.59 3.79
CA SER A 42 -5.49 -5.45 4.97
C SER A 42 -5.99 -6.88 4.72
N SER A 43 -7.12 -7.04 4.04
CA SER A 43 -7.65 -8.37 3.70
C SER A 43 -6.72 -9.13 2.76
N PHE A 44 -6.07 -8.43 1.83
CA PHE A 44 -5.14 -9.00 0.86
C PHE A 44 -3.84 -9.50 1.51
N SER A 45 -3.26 -8.71 2.42
CA SER A 45 -2.03 -9.10 3.15
C SER A 45 -2.27 -10.34 4.03
N THR A 46 -3.39 -10.37 4.76
CA THR A 46 -3.70 -11.50 5.66
C THR A 46 -4.06 -12.79 4.93
N PHE A 47 -4.51 -12.71 3.67
CA PHE A 47 -4.74 -13.90 2.84
C PHE A 47 -3.40 -14.55 2.46
N PHE A 48 -2.41 -13.74 2.08
CA PHE A 48 -1.10 -14.24 1.71
C PHE A 48 -0.33 -14.87 2.84
N GLU A 49 -0.35 -14.26 4.02
CA GLU A 49 0.21 -14.85 5.24
C GLU A 49 -0.47 -16.19 5.54
N ARG A 50 -1.81 -16.26 5.43
CA ARG A 50 -2.55 -17.51 5.63
C ARG A 50 -2.20 -18.60 4.62
N VAL A 51 -2.03 -18.28 3.34
CA VAL A 51 -1.60 -19.24 2.31
C VAL A 51 -0.17 -19.69 2.56
N ALA A 52 0.73 -18.77 2.91
CA ALA A 52 2.12 -19.08 3.22
C ALA A 52 2.23 -20.00 4.46
N ASP A 53 1.46 -19.73 5.51
CA ASP A 53 1.45 -20.58 6.71
C ASP A 53 0.90 -21.98 6.41
N LEU A 54 -0.17 -22.08 5.63
CA LEU A 54 -0.76 -23.37 5.23
C LEU A 54 0.19 -24.20 4.37
N THR A 55 0.88 -23.57 3.41
CA THR A 55 1.88 -24.23 2.56
C THR A 55 3.10 -24.70 3.38
N VAL A 56 3.62 -23.86 4.28
CA VAL A 56 4.72 -24.24 5.20
C VAL A 56 4.32 -25.39 6.12
N ASN A 57 3.11 -25.36 6.68
CA ASN A 57 2.65 -26.42 7.58
C ASN A 57 2.34 -27.73 6.85
N ALA A 58 1.83 -27.67 5.61
CA ALA A 58 1.65 -28.83 4.74
C ALA A 58 2.99 -29.52 4.43
N ARG A 59 4.02 -28.74 4.09
CA ARG A 59 5.37 -29.25 3.83
C ARG A 59 6.01 -29.90 5.06
N ASN A 60 5.83 -29.29 6.23
CA ASN A 60 6.40 -29.77 7.49
C ASN A 60 5.59 -30.90 8.16
N ASN A 61 4.54 -31.41 7.51
CA ASN A 61 3.71 -32.49 8.04
C ASN A 61 3.12 -32.18 9.43
N LYS A 62 2.90 -30.90 9.74
CA LYS A 62 2.45 -30.45 11.07
C LYS A 62 0.94 -30.57 11.31
N TYR A 63 0.18 -31.05 10.33
CA TYR A 63 -1.26 -31.19 10.46
C TYR A 63 -1.64 -32.63 10.83
N GLU A 64 -2.38 -32.78 11.92
CA GLU A 64 -2.91 -34.07 12.37
C GLU A 64 -3.90 -34.70 11.38
N ASP A 65 -4.51 -33.90 10.49
CA ASP A 65 -5.48 -34.37 9.49
C ASP A 65 -5.12 -33.90 8.05
N PRO A 66 -4.47 -34.75 7.24
CA PRO A 66 -4.11 -34.43 5.86
C PRO A 66 -5.34 -34.28 4.93
N ALA A 67 -6.52 -34.82 5.28
CA ALA A 67 -7.75 -34.66 4.49
C ALA A 67 -8.23 -33.21 4.52
N ASN A 68 -8.28 -32.66 5.72
CA ASN A 68 -8.76 -31.31 5.96
C ASN A 68 -7.77 -30.26 5.42
N THR A 69 -6.47 -30.51 5.53
CA THR A 69 -5.43 -29.66 4.91
C THR A 69 -5.55 -29.65 3.39
N LEU A 70 -5.74 -30.81 2.75
CA LEU A 70 -5.93 -30.89 1.30
C LEU A 70 -7.18 -30.12 0.84
N ARG A 71 -8.31 -30.24 1.55
CA ARG A 71 -9.53 -29.48 1.25
C ARG A 71 -9.30 -27.98 1.38
N SER A 72 -8.62 -27.54 2.43
CA SER A 72 -8.27 -26.14 2.65
C SER A 72 -7.40 -25.58 1.52
N LEU A 73 -6.34 -26.30 1.12
CA LEU A 73 -5.46 -25.90 0.03
C LEU A 73 -6.18 -25.84 -1.31
N VAL A 74 -7.07 -26.80 -1.62
CA VAL A 74 -7.87 -26.78 -2.87
C VAL A 74 -8.81 -25.58 -2.92
N LEU A 75 -9.42 -25.20 -1.79
CA LEU A 75 -10.25 -24.00 -1.71
C LEU A 75 -9.40 -22.72 -1.91
N GLN A 76 -8.23 -22.66 -1.27
CA GLN A 76 -7.30 -21.53 -1.43
C GLN A 76 -6.77 -21.42 -2.86
N GLN A 77 -6.49 -22.54 -3.53
CA GLN A 77 -6.10 -22.56 -4.94
C GLN A 77 -7.17 -21.89 -5.81
N LYS A 78 -8.44 -22.27 -5.64
CA LYS A 78 -9.55 -21.69 -6.42
C LYS A 78 -9.71 -20.19 -6.18
N GLU A 79 -9.56 -19.76 -4.93
CA GLU A 79 -9.61 -18.34 -4.57
C GLU A 79 -8.43 -17.57 -5.19
N LEU A 80 -7.21 -18.11 -5.11
CA LEU A 80 -6.02 -17.54 -5.74
C LEU A 80 -6.16 -17.44 -7.27
N GLU A 81 -6.72 -18.46 -7.92
CA GLU A 81 -6.99 -18.45 -9.36
C GLU A 81 -7.99 -17.35 -9.74
N SER A 82 -9.07 -17.22 -8.97
CA SER A 82 -10.06 -16.15 -9.15
C SER A 82 -9.43 -14.76 -9.02
N GLN A 83 -8.65 -14.55 -7.96
CA GLN A 83 -7.97 -13.28 -7.72
C GLN A 83 -6.92 -12.97 -8.79
N THR A 84 -6.19 -13.98 -9.28
CA THR A 84 -5.19 -13.81 -10.34
C THR A 84 -5.85 -13.37 -11.64
N ARG A 85 -6.99 -13.97 -12.02
CA ARG A 85 -7.76 -13.57 -13.21
C ARG A 85 -8.28 -12.14 -13.11
N GLU A 86 -8.77 -11.75 -11.93
CA GLU A 86 -9.24 -10.38 -11.69
C GLU A 86 -8.08 -9.37 -11.78
N LEU A 87 -6.90 -9.70 -11.27
CA LEU A 87 -5.70 -8.86 -11.44
C LEU A 87 -5.25 -8.76 -12.89
N GLU A 88 -5.28 -9.86 -13.65
CA GLU A 88 -4.97 -9.88 -15.08
C GLU A 88 -5.92 -8.97 -15.86
N LYS A 89 -7.21 -9.01 -15.54
CA LYS A 89 -8.20 -8.10 -16.14
C LYS A 89 -7.89 -6.63 -15.84
N ARG A 90 -7.64 -6.29 -14.57
CA ARG A 90 -7.25 -4.92 -14.18
C ARG A 90 -5.94 -4.48 -14.82
N TYR A 91 -5.00 -5.40 -15.01
CA TYR A 91 -3.75 -5.11 -15.70
C TYR A 91 -3.98 -4.80 -17.18
N ALA A 92 -4.86 -5.54 -17.87
CA ALA A 92 -5.23 -5.24 -19.25
C ALA A 92 -5.84 -3.83 -19.38
N GLU A 93 -6.79 -3.49 -18.50
CA GLU A 93 -7.39 -2.14 -18.44
C GLU A 93 -6.31 -1.05 -18.19
N ALA A 94 -5.39 -1.29 -17.25
CA ALA A 94 -4.29 -0.36 -16.96
C ALA A 94 -3.27 -0.22 -18.09
N VAL A 95 -3.09 -1.26 -18.91
CA VAL A 95 -2.26 -1.20 -20.13
C VAL A 95 -2.92 -0.27 -21.14
N GLU A 96 -4.22 -0.41 -21.38
CA GLU A 96 -4.96 0.47 -22.30
C GLU A 96 -4.93 1.93 -21.84
N GLU A 97 -5.17 2.18 -20.55
CA GLU A 97 -5.09 3.52 -19.96
C GLU A 97 -3.68 4.13 -20.08
N SER A 98 -2.64 3.34 -19.82
CA SER A 98 -1.25 3.78 -19.98
C SER A 98 -0.92 4.11 -21.45
N GLN A 99 -1.48 3.37 -22.42
CA GLN A 99 -1.30 3.66 -23.84
C GLN A 99 -2.06 4.93 -24.27
N LEU A 100 -3.29 5.12 -23.79
CA LEU A 100 -4.08 6.32 -24.06
C LEU A 100 -3.40 7.58 -23.53
N THR A 101 -2.95 7.53 -22.27
CA THR A 101 -2.23 8.65 -21.64
C THR A 101 -0.89 8.93 -22.30
N TYR A 102 -0.19 7.90 -22.79
CA TYR A 102 1.03 8.07 -23.58
C TYR A 102 0.77 8.79 -24.91
N ARG A 103 -0.29 8.40 -25.64
CA ARG A 103 -0.68 9.07 -26.89
C ARG A 103 -1.07 10.53 -26.64
N ALA A 104 -1.82 10.81 -25.58
CA ALA A 104 -2.18 12.16 -25.17
C ALA A 104 -0.93 12.99 -24.82
N TYR A 105 0.04 12.39 -24.14
CA TYR A 105 1.33 13.03 -23.85
C TYR A 105 2.10 13.40 -25.12
N LEU A 106 2.17 12.50 -26.11
CA LEU A 106 2.81 12.79 -27.39
C LEU A 106 2.09 13.90 -28.17
N ALA A 107 0.76 13.95 -28.10
CA ALA A 107 -0.05 14.96 -28.77
C ALA A 107 0.03 16.37 -28.13
N ALA A 108 0.31 16.44 -26.82
CA ALA A 108 0.29 17.70 -26.05
C ALA A 108 1.41 18.71 -26.41
N GLY A 109 2.39 18.32 -27.23
CA GLY A 109 3.47 19.20 -27.71
C GLY A 109 4.41 19.75 -26.62
N ARG A 110 5.39 20.57 -27.03
CA ARG A 110 6.39 21.21 -26.12
C ARG A 110 5.76 22.40 -25.37
N GLY A 111 4.79 22.18 -24.50
CA GLY A 111 4.19 23.24 -23.68
C GLY A 111 3.23 22.76 -22.59
N HIS A 112 2.42 21.74 -22.88
CA HIS A 112 1.56 21.07 -21.90
C HIS A 112 2.15 19.72 -21.43
N SER A 113 3.42 19.50 -21.72
CA SER A 113 4.13 18.23 -21.53
C SER A 113 4.26 17.82 -20.06
N ARG A 114 4.31 18.77 -19.11
CA ARG A 114 4.54 18.43 -17.70
C ARG A 114 3.33 17.75 -17.05
N GLN A 115 2.13 18.28 -17.24
CA GLN A 115 0.91 17.68 -16.69
C GLN A 115 0.63 16.33 -17.36
N ALA A 116 0.74 16.27 -18.70
CA ALA A 116 0.53 15.03 -19.43
C ALA A 116 1.60 13.95 -19.09
N ALA A 117 2.85 14.34 -18.83
CA ALA A 117 3.88 13.43 -18.35
C ALA A 117 3.59 12.91 -16.95
N MET A 118 3.04 13.73 -16.04
CA MET A 118 2.64 13.26 -14.71
C MET A 118 1.54 12.22 -14.80
N VAL A 119 0.49 12.49 -15.58
CA VAL A 119 -0.63 11.56 -15.79
C VAL A 119 -0.14 10.23 -16.41
N PHE A 120 0.68 10.29 -17.46
CA PHE A 120 1.28 9.09 -18.06
C PHE A 120 2.13 8.30 -17.04
N ASN A 121 2.98 8.99 -16.27
CA ASN A 121 3.81 8.34 -15.27
C ASN A 121 3.00 7.66 -14.16
N GLU A 122 1.88 8.26 -13.75
CA GLU A 122 0.96 7.68 -12.77
C GLU A 122 0.31 6.41 -13.32
N ALA A 123 -0.23 6.46 -14.54
CA ALA A 123 -0.82 5.30 -15.22
C ALA A 123 0.21 4.17 -15.41
N TRP A 124 1.42 4.51 -15.85
CA TRP A 124 2.52 3.55 -16.00
C TRP A 124 2.89 2.89 -14.67
N ARG A 125 3.02 3.66 -13.59
CA ARG A 125 3.33 3.14 -12.25
C ARG A 125 2.21 2.26 -11.71
N ALA A 126 0.94 2.59 -11.98
CA ALA A 126 -0.20 1.75 -11.61
C ALA A 126 -0.12 0.39 -12.32
N LYS A 127 0.09 0.40 -13.64
CA LYS A 127 0.29 -0.79 -14.47
C LYS A 127 1.46 -1.67 -13.98
N GLU A 128 2.62 -1.08 -13.66
CA GLU A 128 3.78 -1.83 -13.13
C GLU A 128 3.57 -2.37 -11.69
N ARG A 129 2.72 -1.74 -10.88
CA ARG A 129 2.32 -2.30 -9.58
C ARG A 129 1.45 -3.54 -9.77
N LEU A 130 0.47 -3.48 -10.66
CA LEU A 130 -0.40 -4.62 -10.98
C LEU A 130 0.39 -5.80 -11.55
N ARG A 131 1.34 -5.55 -12.47
CA ARG A 131 2.24 -6.59 -13.00
C ARG A 131 2.97 -7.33 -11.88
N ARG A 132 3.54 -6.60 -10.92
CA ARG A 132 4.26 -7.19 -9.78
C ARG A 132 3.33 -7.99 -8.87
N GLN A 133 2.08 -7.57 -8.71
CA GLN A 133 1.09 -8.33 -7.95
C GLN A 133 0.74 -9.65 -8.66
N ILE A 134 0.50 -9.63 -9.98
CA ILE A 134 0.23 -10.85 -10.77
C ILE A 134 1.36 -11.85 -10.64
N VAL A 135 2.63 -11.41 -10.78
CA VAL A 135 3.79 -12.31 -10.65
C VAL A 135 3.85 -12.95 -9.25
N ARG A 136 3.59 -12.18 -8.19
CA ARG A 136 3.55 -12.72 -6.82
C ARG A 136 2.42 -13.72 -6.63
N HIS A 137 1.23 -13.43 -7.15
CA HIS A 137 0.09 -14.34 -7.13
C HIS A 137 0.39 -15.65 -7.86
N GLY A 138 0.97 -15.57 -9.06
CA GLY A 138 1.33 -16.73 -9.86
C GLY A 138 2.30 -17.65 -9.11
N ALA A 139 3.35 -17.09 -8.49
CA ALA A 139 4.31 -17.87 -7.71
C ALA A 139 3.66 -18.63 -6.54
N LEU A 140 2.69 -18.00 -5.86
CA LEU A 140 1.98 -18.63 -4.75
C LEU A 140 0.99 -19.69 -5.21
N LEU A 141 0.29 -19.44 -6.32
CA LEU A 141 -0.58 -20.43 -6.92
C LEU A 141 0.18 -21.70 -7.30
N GLU A 142 1.37 -21.56 -7.91
CA GLU A 142 2.24 -22.68 -8.21
C GLU A 142 2.72 -23.39 -6.93
N GLY A 143 3.08 -22.64 -5.88
CA GLY A 143 3.43 -23.23 -4.58
C GLY A 143 2.31 -24.08 -3.98
N VAL A 144 1.07 -23.59 -4.00
CA VAL A 144 -0.11 -24.32 -3.50
C VAL A 144 -0.40 -25.56 -4.35
N ARG A 145 -0.26 -25.47 -5.68
CA ARG A 145 -0.45 -26.62 -6.59
C ARG A 145 0.53 -27.76 -6.30
N VAL A 146 1.80 -27.42 -6.08
CA VAL A 146 2.83 -28.40 -5.68
C VAL A 146 2.47 -29.06 -4.36
N ASP A 147 2.07 -28.28 -3.35
CA ASP A 147 1.72 -28.84 -2.03
C ASP A 147 0.49 -29.75 -2.09
N ILE A 148 -0.50 -29.42 -2.93
CA ILE A 148 -1.65 -30.29 -3.22
C ILE A 148 -1.20 -31.59 -3.88
N ALA A 149 -0.29 -31.54 -4.86
CA ALA A 149 0.22 -32.74 -5.53
C ALA A 149 0.93 -33.67 -4.54
N VAL A 150 1.81 -33.12 -3.69
CA VAL A 150 2.53 -33.87 -2.65
C VAL A 150 1.56 -34.54 -1.67
N LEU A 151 0.51 -33.84 -1.23
CA LEU A 151 -0.48 -34.41 -0.31
C LEU A 151 -1.37 -35.48 -0.96
N ARG A 152 -1.57 -35.43 -2.28
CA ARG A 152 -2.30 -36.48 -3.02
C ARG A 152 -1.47 -37.74 -3.15
N GLU A 153 -0.20 -37.62 -3.54
CA GLU A 153 0.72 -38.77 -3.64
C GLU A 153 0.89 -39.49 -2.31
N ARG A 154 0.90 -38.77 -1.18
CA ARG A 154 1.00 -39.38 0.16
C ARG A 154 -0.24 -40.16 0.60
N ARG A 155 -1.36 -40.08 -0.13
CA ARG A 155 -2.62 -40.77 0.19
C ARG A 155 -2.82 -42.05 -0.61
N GLU A 156 -2.04 -42.26 -1.67
CA GLU A 156 -2.01 -43.49 -2.48
C GLU A 156 -1.05 -44.51 -1.84
#